data_AF-A0A2M9H6C0-F1
#
_entry.id   AF-A0A2M9H6C0-F1
#
_cell.length_a   1.000
_cell.length_b   1.000
_cell.length_c   1.000
_cell.angle_alpha   90.00
_cell.angle_beta   90.00
_cell.angle_gamma   90.00
#
_symmetry.space_group_name_H-M   'P 1'
#
loop_
_entity.id
_entity.type
_entity.pdbx_description
1 polymer ?
#
loop_
_entity_poly.entity_id
_entity_poly.type
_entity_poly.pdbx_seq_one_letter_code
_entity_poly.pdbx_strand_id
1 'polypeptide(L)'
;MNASNPWLPIIDTAVNDIIDDIGKVAPGDIVFLHHLTDPARMIAFRVHAVMSNNGTTWLTESDRSVLRAVGVGCPWAFDMAVRKGE
;
A
#
# COMPACT_ATOMS: atom_id res chain seq x y z
N MET A 1 18.39 4.79 4.09
CA MET A 1 18.36 3.77 3.02
C MET A 1 17.90 2.48 3.67
N ASN A 2 16.63 2.12 3.48
CA ASN A 2 15.98 1.05 4.24
C ASN A 2 16.37 -0.31 3.63
N ALA A 3 16.59 -1.30 4.49
CA ALA A 3 16.94 -2.67 4.10
C ALA A 3 15.96 -3.18 3.03
N SER A 4 16.52 -3.83 2.00
CA SER A 4 15.88 -4.33 0.78
C SER A 4 14.38 -4.57 0.92
N ASN A 5 13.56 -3.62 0.46
CA ASN A 5 12.11 -3.77 0.44
C ASN A 5 11.79 -5.04 -0.38
N PRO A 6 11.11 -6.04 0.22
CA PRO A 6 10.97 -7.39 -0.34
C PRO A 6 10.21 -7.41 -1.66
N TRP A 7 9.49 -6.34 -1.98
CA TRP A 7 8.68 -6.22 -3.19
C TRP A 7 9.44 -5.57 -4.35
N LEU A 8 10.56 -4.88 -4.12
CA LEU A 8 11.33 -4.23 -5.20
C LEU A 8 11.81 -5.21 -6.30
N PRO A 9 12.23 -6.45 -5.99
CA PRO A 9 12.64 -7.41 -7.03
C PRO A 9 11.52 -7.84 -7.97
N ILE A 10 10.25 -7.66 -7.60
CA ILE A 10 9.09 -8.09 -8.42
C ILE A 10 8.39 -6.92 -9.11
N ILE A 11 8.82 -5.68 -8.86
CA ILE A 11 8.28 -4.48 -9.49
C ILE A 11 9.21 -4.08 -10.62
N ASP A 12 8.66 -3.99 -11.83
CA ASP A 12 9.35 -3.34 -12.93
C ASP A 12 9.29 -1.83 -12.74
N THR A 13 10.38 -1.25 -12.26
CA THR A 13 10.53 0.18 -12.00
C THR A 13 10.76 1.00 -13.27
N ALA A 14 10.98 0.36 -14.42
CA ALA A 14 11.08 1.04 -15.70
C ALA A 14 9.70 1.43 -16.26
N VAL A 15 8.63 0.82 -15.75
CA VAL A 15 7.25 1.03 -16.23
C VAL A 15 6.28 1.47 -15.14
N ASN A 16 6.74 1.55 -13.88
CA ASN A 16 5.92 1.96 -12.75
C ASN A 16 6.61 3.02 -11.90
N ASP A 17 5.85 4.03 -11.50
CA ASP A 17 6.23 4.98 -10.47
C ASP A 17 6.08 4.33 -9.09
N ILE A 18 7.13 4.43 -8.28
CA ILE A 18 7.10 4.00 -6.86
C ILE A 18 6.58 5.14 -6.00
N ILE A 19 5.58 4.85 -5.19
CA ILE A 19 5.02 5.75 -4.18
C ILE A 19 5.46 5.23 -2.80
N ASP A 20 6.28 6.01 -2.12
CA ASP A 20 6.84 5.72 -0.79
C ASP A 20 6.09 6.41 0.37
N ASP A 21 5.07 7.21 0.02
CA ASP A 21 4.23 7.94 0.97
C ASP A 21 2.76 7.54 0.80
N ILE A 22 2.17 6.95 1.84
CA ILE A 22 0.77 6.54 1.85
C ILE A 22 -0.19 7.71 1.56
N GLY A 23 0.19 8.95 1.88
CA GLY A 23 -0.60 10.15 1.59
C GLY A 23 -0.73 10.46 0.09
N LYS A 24 0.09 9.85 -0.76
CA LYS A 24 0.08 10.03 -2.23
C LYS A 24 -0.61 8.90 -2.98
N VAL A 25 -1.04 7.86 -2.28
CA VAL A 25 -1.80 6.74 -2.84
C VAL A 25 -3.12 7.24 -3.38
N ALA A 26 -3.49 6.78 -4.57
CA ALA A 26 -4.72 7.14 -5.26
C ALA A 26 -5.44 5.89 -5.79
N PRO A 27 -6.73 6.00 -6.14
CA PRO A 27 -7.44 4.95 -6.86
C PRO A 27 -6.68 4.49 -8.11
N GLY A 28 -6.57 3.17 -8.29
CA GLY A 28 -5.85 2.53 -9.38
C GLY A 28 -4.46 2.03 -9.01
N ASP A 29 -3.85 2.56 -7.96
CA ASP A 29 -2.52 2.12 -7.49
C ASP A 29 -2.56 0.70 -6.95
N ILE A 30 -1.47 -0.03 -7.07
CA ILE A 30 -1.27 -1.30 -6.37
C ILE A 30 -0.47 -1.02 -5.11
N VAL A 31 -1.08 -1.22 -3.94
CA VAL A 31 -0.45 -0.98 -2.62
C VAL A 31 0.06 -2.29 -2.06
N PHE A 32 1.21 -2.23 -1.39
CA PHE A 32 1.85 -3.32 -0.69
C PHE A 32 1.89 -3.01 0.81
N LEU A 33 1.36 -3.94 1.62
CA LEU A 33 1.30 -3.81 3.07
C LEU A 33 1.87 -5.07 3.75
N HIS A 34 2.46 -4.88 4.92
CA HIS A 34 2.81 -5.98 5.83
C HIS A 34 2.09 -5.84 7.16
N HIS A 35 1.88 -6.97 7.84
CA HIS A 35 1.27 -7.01 9.15
C HIS A 35 2.33 -6.79 10.25
N LEU A 36 2.06 -5.90 11.20
CA LEU A 36 3.01 -5.46 12.22
C LEU A 36 3.44 -6.58 13.19
N THR A 37 2.56 -7.54 13.47
CA THR A 37 2.83 -8.63 14.43
C THR A 37 2.97 -10.01 13.77
N ASP A 38 2.78 -10.09 12.45
CA ASP A 38 2.89 -11.33 11.69
C ASP A 38 3.68 -11.06 10.40
N PRO A 39 5.02 -11.19 10.45
CA PRO A 39 5.87 -10.87 9.31
C PRO A 39 5.63 -11.74 8.07
N ALA A 40 4.99 -12.91 8.22
CA ALA A 40 4.63 -13.77 7.10
C ALA A 40 3.37 -13.27 6.37
N ARG A 41 2.60 -12.38 7.00
CA ARG A 41 1.36 -11.85 6.45
C ARG A 41 1.62 -10.55 5.71
N MET A 42 1.72 -10.69 4.40
CA MET A 42 1.95 -9.61 3.44
C MET A 42 0.83 -9.62 2.40
N ILE A 43 0.37 -8.44 1.98
CA ILE A 43 -0.70 -8.31 0.98
C ILE A 43 -0.36 -7.25 -0.06
N ALA A 44 -0.83 -7.49 -1.29
CA ALA A 44 -0.80 -6.52 -2.36
C ALA A 44 -2.16 -6.47 -3.03
N PHE A 45 -2.68 -5.28 -3.31
CA PHE A 45 -4.00 -5.13 -3.94
C PHE A 45 -4.14 -3.82 -4.68
N ARG A 46 -5.08 -3.78 -5.64
CA ARG A 46 -5.43 -2.55 -6.36
C ARG A 46 -6.41 -1.71 -5.54
N VAL A 47 -6.06 -0.45 -5.32
CA VAL A 47 -6.87 0.52 -4.58
C VAL A 47 -8.05 0.97 -5.42
N HIS A 48 -9.25 0.91 -4.86
CA HIS A 48 -10.46 1.47 -5.42
C HIS A 48 -10.80 2.85 -4.83
N ALA A 49 -10.66 3.02 -3.52
CA ALA A 49 -10.88 4.29 -2.83
C ALA A 49 -9.89 4.46 -1.68
N VAL A 50 -9.60 5.72 -1.37
CA VAL A 50 -8.73 6.14 -0.27
C VAL A 50 -9.50 7.13 0.59
N MET A 51 -9.51 6.90 1.90
CA MET A 51 -10.02 7.84 2.89
C MET A 51 -8.95 8.04 3.96
N SER A 52 -8.74 9.27 4.42
CA SER A 52 -7.78 9.57 5.47
C SER A 52 -8.41 10.46 6.53
N ASN A 53 -8.24 10.11 7.80
CA ASN A 53 -8.79 10.83 8.95
C ASN A 53 -7.95 10.53 10.19
N ASN A 54 -7.60 11.57 10.96
CA ASN A 54 -6.86 11.46 12.23
C ASN A 54 -5.62 10.55 12.17
N GLY A 55 -4.81 10.65 11.10
CA GLY A 55 -3.56 9.87 10.97
C GLY A 55 -3.77 8.39 10.65
N THR A 56 -4.98 8.00 10.26
CA THR A 56 -5.29 6.68 9.71
C THR A 56 -5.75 6.82 8.26
N THR A 57 -5.25 5.95 7.39
CA THR A 57 -5.66 5.84 5.99
C THR A 57 -6.35 4.50 5.78
N TRP A 58 -7.57 4.55 5.25
CA TRP A 58 -8.36 3.39 4.85
C TRP A 58 -8.32 3.24 3.33
N LEU A 59 -7.98 2.04 2.90
CA LEU A 59 -7.87 1.62 1.51
C LEU A 59 -8.92 0.54 1.23
N THR A 60 -9.64 0.64 0.11
CA THR A 60 -10.56 -0.41 -0.32
C THR A 60 -10.03 -1.15 -1.55
N GLU A 61 -10.12 -2.47 -1.52
CA GLU A 61 -9.93 -3.36 -2.68
C GLU A 61 -11.33 -3.66 -3.24
N SER A 62 -11.64 -3.19 -4.45
CA SER A 62 -12.96 -3.29 -5.11
C SER A 62 -14.08 -2.38 -4.55
N ASP A 63 -15.29 -2.57 -5.08
CA ASP A 63 -16.52 -1.81 -4.89
C ASP A 63 -17.19 -1.99 -3.50
N ARG A 64 -16.39 -2.20 -2.43
CA ARG A 64 -16.65 -1.94 -0.99
C ARG A 64 -16.45 -3.13 -0.01
N SER A 65 -16.01 -4.31 -0.45
CA SER A 65 -16.02 -5.47 0.47
C SER A 65 -14.79 -5.60 1.36
N VAL A 66 -13.63 -5.07 0.95
CA VAL A 66 -12.37 -5.30 1.67
C VAL A 66 -11.73 -3.96 2.04
N LEU A 67 -11.81 -3.62 3.33
CA LEU A 67 -11.19 -2.43 3.91
C LEU A 67 -9.86 -2.82 4.59
N ARG A 68 -8.80 -2.04 4.35
CA ARG A 68 -7.52 -2.13 5.05
C ARG A 68 -7.19 -0.76 5.62
N ALA A 69 -6.90 -0.70 6.91
CA ALA A 69 -6.51 0.52 7.59
C ALA A 69 -5.01 0.48 7.89
N VAL A 70 -4.34 1.61 7.66
CA VAL A 70 -2.92 1.82 7.92
C VAL A 70 -2.76 3.09 8.74
N GLY A 71 -1.88 3.07 9.72
CA GLY A 71 -1.65 4.21 10.62
C GLY A 71 -1.93 3.86 12.08
N VAL A 72 -2.30 4.86 12.89
CA VAL A 72 -2.40 4.74 14.35
C VAL A 72 -3.39 3.64 14.75
N GLY A 73 -2.92 2.68 15.56
CA GLY A 73 -3.75 1.60 16.08
C GLY A 73 -4.13 0.51 15.07
N CYS A 74 -3.60 0.56 13.85
CA CYS A 74 -3.89 -0.41 12.81
C CYS A 74 -2.81 -1.51 12.74
N PRO A 75 -3.17 -2.76 12.41
CA PRO A 75 -2.22 -3.86 12.37
C PRO A 75 -1.40 -3.92 11.08
N TRP A 76 -1.66 -3.02 10.12
CA TRP A 76 -0.96 -2.95 8.83
C TRP A 76 -0.05 -1.74 8.76
N ALA A 77 1.13 -1.94 8.19
CA ALA A 77 2.04 -0.89 7.80
C ALA A 77 2.17 -0.81 6.28
N PHE A 78 2.40 0.42 5.81
CA PHE A 78 2.64 0.71 4.41
C PHE A 78 4.09 0.42 4.05
N ASP A 79 4.30 -0.39 3.01
CA ASP A 79 5.63 -0.58 2.43
C ASP A 79 5.86 0.39 1.28
N MET A 80 4.97 0.34 0.28
CA MET A 80 4.93 1.24 -0.87
C MET A 80 3.66 1.02 -1.68
N ALA A 81 3.48 1.83 -2.72
CA ALA A 81 2.56 1.55 -3.80
C ALA A 81 3.25 1.71 -5.16
N VAL A 82 2.66 1.13 -6.19
CA VAL A 82 3.08 1.35 -7.58
C VAL A 82 1.91 1.89 -8.39
N ARG A 83 2.24 2.85 -9.24
CA ARG A 83 1.33 3.42 -10.24
C ARG A 83 1.93 3.15 -11.61
N LYS A 84 1.11 2.78 -12.57
CA LYS A 84 1.58 2.61 -13.96
C LYS A 84 2.09 3.97 -14.46
N GLY A 85 3.36 4.02 -14.85
CA GLY A 85 3.94 5.21 -15.48
C GLY A 85 3.28 5.43 -16.85
N GLU A 86 3.08 6.70 -17.21
CA GLU A 86 2.56 7.09 -18.52
C GLU A 86 3.56 6.84 -19.66
#